data_AF-A0A034VPH7-F1
#
_entry.id   AF-A0A034VPH7-F1
#
_cell.length_a   1.000
_cell.length_b   1.000
_cell.length_c   1.000
_cell.angle_alpha   90.00
_cell.angle_beta   90.00
_cell.angle_gamma   90.00
#
_symmetry.space_group_name_H-M   'P 1'
#
loop_
_entity.id
_entity.type
_entity.pdbx_description
1 polymer ?
#
loop_
_entity_poly.entity_id
_entity_poly.type
_entity_poly.pdbx_seq_one_letter_code
_entity_poly.pdbx_strand_id
1 'polypeptide(L)'
;MAWSLLQKLVYDNELENSTRIRKSVVNKLLSLNAFVPQWLYNDYKLANCRELLYLFVKHNRLLEAAELAQEMINAMLGAGSEYFSFKHAIAVTNPEMCLPVNTLDLLLHGLRLNADSDIEYKQVLTELEDVVQNYIDTAQRTAEDKIQMAFQEEYSKHVRQQAAA
;
A
#
# COMPACT_ATOMS: atom_id res chain seq x y z
N MET A 1 17.15 14.21 21.67
CA MET A 1 16.20 14.88 22.58
C MET A 1 14.96 15.43 21.88
N ALA A 2 15.07 16.26 20.83
CA ALA A 2 13.89 16.82 20.14
C ALA A 2 12.94 15.76 19.56
N TRP A 3 13.47 14.70 18.95
CA TRP A 3 12.65 13.61 18.41
C TRP A 3 11.89 12.80 19.46
N SER A 4 12.48 12.62 20.65
CA SER A 4 11.83 11.92 21.76
C SER A 4 10.65 12.71 22.34
N LEU A 5 10.76 14.05 22.35
CA LEU A 5 9.65 14.92 22.73
C LEU A 5 8.53 14.85 21.68
N LEU A 6 8.88 14.95 20.39
CA LEU A 6 7.90 14.82 19.31
C LEU A 6 7.18 13.48 19.38
N GLN A 7 7.91 12.39 19.62
CA GLN A 7 7.33 11.05 19.76
C GLN A 7 6.31 10.98 20.90
N LYS A 8 6.64 11.49 22.10
CA LYS A 8 5.67 11.59 23.20
C LYS A 8 4.45 12.42 22.81
N LEU A 9 4.64 13.60 22.21
CA LEU A 9 3.53 14.47 21.82
C LEU A 9 2.60 13.81 20.80
N VAL A 10 3.15 13.04 19.85
CA VAL A 10 2.33 12.28 18.89
C VAL A 10 1.50 11.22 19.62
N TYR A 11 2.12 10.42 20.49
CA TYR A 11 1.40 9.35 21.20
C TYR A 11 0.39 9.86 22.22
N ASP A 12 0.71 10.92 22.95
CA ASP A 12 -0.16 11.46 24.01
C ASP A 12 -1.40 12.18 23.44
N ASN A 13 -1.34 12.67 22.20
CA ASN A 13 -2.40 13.48 21.59
C ASN A 13 -3.16 12.77 20.47
N GLU A 14 -2.69 11.62 19.99
CA GLU A 14 -3.39 10.89 18.94
C GLU A 14 -4.49 9.99 19.53
N LEU A 15 -5.71 10.23 19.08
CA LEU A 15 -6.87 9.40 19.45
C LEU A 15 -6.72 7.98 18.89
N GLU A 16 -7.30 6.99 19.59
CA GLU A 16 -7.35 5.61 19.12
C GLU A 16 -7.97 5.53 17.71
N ASN A 17 -7.31 4.78 16.82
CA ASN A 17 -7.68 4.62 15.41
C ASN A 17 -7.65 5.91 14.56
N SER A 18 -7.05 7.00 15.05
CA SER A 18 -6.81 8.23 14.29
C SER A 18 -5.37 8.28 13.75
N THR A 19 -5.20 8.84 12.56
CA THR A 19 -3.89 9.17 11.97
C THR A 19 -3.69 10.67 11.78
N ARG A 20 -4.56 11.51 12.34
CA ARG A 20 -4.58 12.97 12.09
C ARG A 20 -3.31 13.67 12.56
N ILE A 21 -2.78 13.30 13.72
CA ILE A 21 -1.61 13.94 14.31
C ILE A 21 -0.37 13.47 13.55
N ARG A 22 -0.24 12.15 13.31
CA ARG A 22 0.82 11.58 12.46
C ARG A 22 0.84 12.24 11.08
N LYS A 23 -0.32 12.37 10.43
CA LYS A 23 -0.48 13.05 9.13
C LYS A 23 0.04 14.48 9.17
N SER A 24 -0.38 15.26 10.17
CA SER A 24 0.00 16.66 10.29
C SER A 24 1.50 16.82 10.51
N VAL A 25 2.08 16.00 11.39
CA VAL A 25 3.52 15.99 11.67
C VAL A 25 4.32 15.59 10.44
N VAL A 26 3.98 14.47 9.78
CA VAL A 26 4.67 14.03 8.56
C VAL A 26 4.53 15.05 7.45
N ASN A 27 3.32 15.55 7.19
CA ASN A 27 3.10 16.58 6.17
C ASN A 27 3.95 17.84 6.46
N LYS A 28 4.07 18.24 7.73
CA LYS A 28 4.90 19.39 8.11
C LYS A 28 6.39 19.11 7.93
N LEU A 29 6.87 17.93 8.31
CA LEU A 29 8.27 17.52 8.12
C LEU A 29 8.64 17.50 6.64
N LEU A 30 7.80 16.88 5.80
CA LEU A 30 8.02 16.80 4.37
C LEU A 30 7.94 18.18 3.70
N SER A 31 7.02 19.06 4.12
CA SER A 31 7.00 20.46 3.65
C SER A 31 8.26 21.26 4.00
N LEU A 32 9.00 20.86 5.03
CA LEU A 32 10.29 21.44 5.40
C LEU A 32 11.46 20.74 4.72
N ASN A 33 11.20 19.82 3.78
CA ASN A 33 12.17 18.93 3.15
C ASN A 33 12.97 18.08 4.16
N ALA A 34 12.45 17.91 5.38
CA ALA A 34 13.07 17.09 6.41
C ALA A 34 12.74 15.60 6.19
N PHE A 35 13.58 14.73 6.73
CA PHE A 35 13.32 13.29 6.75
C PHE A 35 12.24 12.93 7.78
N VAL A 36 11.52 11.85 7.52
CA VAL A 36 10.58 11.27 8.49
C VAL A 36 11.37 10.36 9.44
N PRO A 37 11.27 10.53 10.77
CA PRO A 37 11.91 9.63 11.72
C PRO A 37 11.42 8.19 11.56
N GLN A 38 12.34 7.22 11.69
CA GLN A 38 12.05 5.80 11.49
C GLN A 38 10.91 5.26 12.35
N TRP A 39 10.83 5.66 13.63
CA TRP A 39 9.72 5.27 14.51
C TRP A 39 8.37 5.75 13.98
N LEU A 40 8.31 6.96 13.42
CA LEU A 40 7.08 7.55 12.89
C LEU A 40 6.70 6.90 11.56
N TYR A 41 7.69 6.60 10.73
CA TYR A 41 7.48 5.87 9.48
C TYR A 41 6.86 4.49 9.75
N ASN A 42 7.47 3.70 10.64
CA ASN A 42 7.01 2.34 10.95
C ASN A 42 5.61 2.33 11.58
N ASP A 43 5.37 3.19 12.58
CA ASP A 43 4.05 3.28 13.22
C ASP A 43 2.97 3.73 12.24
N TYR A 44 3.28 4.68 11.36
CA TYR A 44 2.32 5.19 10.40
C TYR A 44 2.07 4.21 9.25
N LYS A 45 3.09 3.44 8.85
CA LYS A 45 2.94 2.34 7.89
C LYS A 45 1.96 1.28 8.40
N LEU A 46 2.01 0.95 9.70
CA LEU A 46 1.06 0.06 10.37
C LEU A 46 -0.34 0.68 10.55
N ALA A 47 -0.43 2.00 10.75
CA ALA A 47 -1.72 2.67 10.94
C ALA A 47 -2.45 2.94 9.61
N ASN A 48 -1.76 3.51 8.61
CA ASN A 48 -2.31 3.85 7.31
C ASN A 48 -1.20 4.07 6.27
N CYS A 49 -0.75 2.98 5.64
CA CYS A 49 0.28 3.04 4.59
C CYS A 49 -0.14 3.83 3.34
N ARG A 50 -1.43 3.79 2.96
CA ARG A 50 -1.94 4.47 1.76
C ARG A 50 -1.85 5.98 1.89
N GLU A 51 -2.20 6.50 3.07
CA GLU A 51 -2.09 7.93 3.37
C GLU A 51 -0.64 8.39 3.39
N LEU A 52 0.26 7.58 3.96
CA LEU A 52 1.69 7.85 3.97
C LEU A 52 2.28 7.91 2.55
N LEU A 53 1.94 6.95 1.69
CA LEU A 53 2.34 6.95 0.28
C LEU A 53 1.88 8.23 -0.43
N TYR A 54 0.62 8.62 -0.25
CA TYR A 54 0.10 9.86 -0.82
C TYR A 54 0.88 11.10 -0.36
N LEU A 55 1.28 11.15 0.91
CA LEU A 55 2.08 12.27 1.42
C LEU A 55 3.46 12.34 0.75
N PHE A 56 4.15 11.21 0.56
CA PHE A 56 5.45 11.22 -0.13
C PHE A 56 5.32 11.68 -1.58
N VAL A 57 4.34 11.15 -2.32
CA VAL A 57 4.06 11.57 -3.71
C VAL A 57 3.73 13.06 -3.77
N LYS A 58 2.88 13.55 -2.85
CA LYS A 58 2.49 14.97 -2.78
C LYS A 58 3.68 15.91 -2.58
N HIS A 59 4.69 15.50 -1.80
CA HIS A 59 5.89 16.30 -1.53
C HIS A 59 7.05 15.97 -2.49
N ASN A 60 6.76 15.29 -3.61
CA ASN A 60 7.74 14.92 -4.64
C ASN A 60 8.93 14.09 -4.12
N ARG A 61 8.71 13.31 -3.05
CA ARG A 61 9.67 12.34 -2.50
C ARG A 61 9.49 11.01 -3.20
N LEU A 62 9.85 11.00 -4.49
CA LEU A 62 9.49 9.93 -5.42
C LEU A 62 10.23 8.62 -5.13
N LEU A 63 11.51 8.70 -4.72
CA LEU A 63 12.30 7.51 -4.38
C LEU A 63 11.71 6.81 -3.15
N GLU A 64 11.48 7.54 -2.07
CA GLU A 64 10.88 6.97 -0.85
C GLU A 64 9.43 6.52 -1.07
N ALA A 65 8.68 7.21 -1.94
CA ALA A 65 7.35 6.77 -2.35
C ALA A 65 7.40 5.46 -3.12
N ALA A 66 8.39 5.29 -4.00
CA ALA A 66 8.56 4.07 -4.79
C ALA A 66 8.97 2.88 -3.94
N GLU A 67 9.92 3.06 -3.03
CA GLU A 67 10.29 2.02 -2.06
C GLU A 67 9.06 1.57 -1.25
N LEU A 68 8.32 2.53 -0.68
CA LEU A 68 7.10 2.21 0.08
C LEU A 68 6.04 1.53 -0.80
N ALA A 69 5.87 1.96 -2.06
CA ALA A 69 4.93 1.35 -3.00
C ALA A 69 5.30 -0.10 -3.33
N GLN A 70 6.58 -0.36 -3.61
CA GLN A 70 7.08 -1.71 -3.89
C GLN A 70 6.87 -2.63 -2.68
N GLU A 71 7.29 -2.19 -1.48
CA GLU A 71 7.07 -2.95 -0.24
C GLU A 71 5.59 -3.22 0.00
N MET A 72 4.73 -2.21 -0.26
CA MET A 72 3.28 -2.34 -0.08
C MET A 72 2.69 -3.37 -1.04
N ILE A 73 3.06 -3.35 -2.32
CA ILE A 73 2.58 -4.31 -3.31
C ILE A 73 3.07 -5.73 -2.98
N ASN A 74 4.33 -5.88 -2.60
CA ASN A 74 4.90 -7.16 -2.17
C ASN A 74 4.16 -7.71 -0.93
N ALA A 75 3.82 -6.85 0.03
CA ALA A 75 3.01 -7.23 1.17
C ALA A 75 1.57 -7.63 0.79
N MET A 76 0.97 -6.98 -0.21
CA MET A 76 -0.33 -7.42 -0.75
C MET A 76 -0.24 -8.79 -1.43
N LEU A 77 0.90 -9.13 -2.04
CA LEU A 77 1.19 -10.44 -2.60
C LEU A 77 1.57 -11.51 -1.55
N GLY A 78 1.63 -11.13 -0.27
CA GLY A 78 1.86 -12.05 0.85
C GLY A 78 3.24 -11.95 1.51
N ALA A 79 4.13 -11.08 1.03
CA ALA A 79 5.46 -10.89 1.62
C ALA A 79 5.49 -9.71 2.62
N GLY A 80 5.44 -10.00 3.93
CA GLY A 80 5.60 -8.97 4.97
C GLY A 80 4.33 -8.16 5.27
N SER A 81 3.15 -8.77 5.11
CA SER A 81 1.84 -8.14 5.42
C SER A 81 1.72 -7.64 6.86
N GLU A 82 2.45 -8.23 7.81
CA GLU A 82 2.51 -7.85 9.22
C GLU A 82 3.07 -6.43 9.46
N TYR A 83 3.80 -5.87 8.49
CA TYR A 83 4.37 -4.53 8.56
C TYR A 83 3.45 -3.44 7.99
N PHE A 84 2.24 -3.79 7.57
CA PHE A 84 1.31 -2.88 6.91
C PHE A 84 -0.05 -2.82 7.59
N SER A 85 -0.78 -1.73 7.31
CA SER A 85 -2.12 -1.48 7.87
C SER A 85 -3.21 -2.43 7.39
N PHE A 86 -2.94 -3.28 6.41
CA PHE A 86 -3.87 -4.28 5.92
C PHE A 86 -3.54 -5.66 6.51
N LYS A 87 -4.57 -6.35 7.01
CA LYS A 87 -4.40 -7.59 7.78
C LYS A 87 -4.28 -8.87 6.94
N HIS A 88 -4.53 -8.80 5.64
CA HIS A 88 -4.68 -10.00 4.82
C HIS A 88 -4.04 -9.77 3.46
N ALA A 89 -3.29 -10.74 2.94
CA ALA A 89 -2.82 -10.73 1.56
C ALA A 89 -3.98 -11.00 0.57
N ILE A 90 -3.75 -10.73 -0.72
CA ILE A 90 -4.66 -11.13 -1.78
C ILE A 90 -4.82 -12.65 -1.73
N ALA A 91 -6.04 -13.09 -1.45
CA ALA A 91 -6.42 -14.49 -1.49
C ALA A 91 -7.89 -14.58 -1.92
N VAL A 92 -8.26 -15.72 -2.50
CA VAL A 92 -9.64 -16.02 -2.95
C VAL A 92 -10.67 -15.80 -1.83
N THR A 93 -10.26 -16.03 -0.58
CA THR A 93 -11.08 -15.96 0.64
C THR A 93 -11.12 -14.58 1.30
N ASN A 94 -10.26 -13.64 0.91
CA ASN A 94 -10.15 -12.34 1.57
C ASN A 94 -10.92 -11.24 0.81
N PRO A 95 -11.47 -10.24 1.54
CA PRO A 95 -12.14 -9.10 0.92
C PRO A 95 -11.16 -8.31 0.03
N GLU A 96 -11.71 -7.76 -1.05
CA GLU A 96 -10.99 -7.09 -2.14
C GLU A 96 -10.09 -5.98 -1.61
N MET A 97 -8.77 -6.19 -1.72
CA MET A 97 -7.81 -5.14 -1.42
C MET A 97 -7.58 -4.33 -2.69
N CYS A 98 -8.13 -3.12 -2.76
CA CYS A 98 -7.85 -2.21 -3.85
C CYS A 98 -6.55 -1.45 -3.60
N LEU A 99 -5.61 -1.58 -4.53
CA LEU A 99 -4.41 -0.77 -4.64
C LEU A 99 -4.80 0.72 -4.80
N PRO A 100 -4.07 1.69 -4.22
CA PRO A 100 -4.35 3.11 -4.44
C PRO A 100 -3.88 3.55 -5.85
N VAL A 101 -4.64 3.15 -6.87
CA VAL A 101 -4.29 3.28 -8.30
C VAL A 101 -3.90 4.72 -8.66
N ASN A 102 -4.73 5.70 -8.28
CA ASN A 102 -4.45 7.11 -8.58
C ASN A 102 -3.11 7.60 -8.01
N THR A 103 -2.75 7.16 -6.80
CA THR A 103 -1.49 7.58 -6.17
C THR A 103 -0.29 6.92 -6.85
N LEU A 104 -0.43 5.66 -7.27
CA LEU A 104 0.61 4.97 -8.03
C LEU A 104 0.77 5.52 -9.44
N ASP A 105 -0.31 5.87 -10.11
CA ASP A 105 -0.26 6.49 -11.43
C ASP A 105 0.49 7.82 -11.37
N LEU A 106 0.21 8.64 -10.35
CA LEU A 106 0.94 9.89 -10.13
C LEU A 106 2.42 9.65 -9.82
N LEU A 107 2.73 8.61 -9.04
CA LEU A 107 4.10 8.22 -8.73
C LEU A 107 4.86 7.76 -9.98
N LEU A 108 4.29 6.83 -10.75
CA LEU A 108 4.86 6.33 -12.00
C LEU A 108 5.06 7.47 -13.01
N HIS A 109 4.10 8.38 -13.11
CA HIS A 109 4.23 9.57 -13.95
C HIS A 109 5.37 10.48 -13.46
N GLY A 110 5.45 10.74 -12.15
CA GLY A 110 6.53 11.54 -11.55
C GLY A 110 7.90 10.92 -11.79
N LEU A 111 8.04 9.60 -11.63
CA LEU A 111 9.27 8.87 -11.92
C LEU A 111 9.65 8.94 -13.40
N ARG A 112 8.70 8.73 -14.32
CA ARG A 112 8.92 8.84 -15.78
C ARG A 112 9.45 10.21 -16.20
N LEU A 113 8.91 11.28 -15.63
CA LEU A 113 9.38 12.65 -15.94
C LEU A 113 10.85 12.89 -15.54
N ASN A 114 11.32 12.18 -14.51
CA ASN A 114 12.69 12.33 -14.00
C ASN A 114 13.66 11.24 -14.54
N ALA A 115 13.13 10.18 -15.16
CA ALA A 115 13.91 9.04 -15.63
C ALA A 115 14.93 9.36 -16.74
N ASP A 116 14.68 10.42 -17.53
CA ASP A 116 15.63 10.87 -18.56
C ASP A 116 16.82 11.64 -17.96
N SER A 117 16.63 12.23 -16.78
CA SER A 117 17.64 13.06 -16.12
C SER A 117 18.49 12.26 -15.15
N ASP A 118 17.96 11.18 -14.59
CA ASP A 118 18.61 10.43 -13.52
C ASP A 118 18.38 8.91 -13.67
N ILE A 119 19.48 8.17 -13.63
CA ILE A 119 19.52 6.72 -13.78
C ILE A 119 18.82 6.04 -12.60
N GLU A 120 18.92 6.59 -11.39
CA GLU A 120 18.30 6.03 -10.19
C GLU A 120 16.77 6.00 -10.33
N TYR A 121 16.18 7.10 -10.81
CA TYR A 121 14.74 7.19 -11.08
C TYR A 121 14.30 6.20 -12.15
N LYS A 122 15.13 5.96 -13.17
CA LYS A 122 14.83 4.99 -14.22
C LYS A 122 14.87 3.55 -13.73
N GLN A 123 15.82 3.20 -12.86
CA GLN A 123 15.89 1.88 -12.24
C GLN A 123 14.66 1.62 -11.38
N VAL A 124 14.37 2.55 -10.46
CA VAL A 124 13.23 2.48 -9.55
C VAL A 124 11.89 2.43 -10.30
N LEU A 125 11.77 3.18 -11.40
CA LEU A 125 10.60 3.11 -12.27
C LEU A 125 10.39 1.71 -12.84
N THR A 126 11.45 1.12 -13.40
CA THR A 126 11.37 -0.21 -14.04
C THR A 126 10.97 -1.28 -13.01
N GLU A 127 11.60 -1.26 -11.84
CA GLU A 127 11.28 -2.18 -10.75
C GLU A 127 9.84 -2.02 -10.26
N LEU A 128 9.36 -0.78 -10.11
CA LEU A 128 7.98 -0.53 -9.69
C LEU A 128 6.98 -0.98 -10.75
N GLU A 129 7.25 -0.76 -12.04
CA GLU A 129 6.40 -1.23 -13.13
C GLU A 129 6.30 -2.77 -13.14
N ASP A 130 7.42 -3.47 -12.95
CA ASP A 130 7.45 -4.94 -12.88
C ASP A 130 6.62 -5.46 -11.69
N VAL A 131 6.79 -4.86 -10.51
CA VAL A 131 6.05 -5.23 -9.29
C VAL A 131 4.55 -4.96 -9.44
N VAL A 132 4.17 -3.82 -10.05
CA VAL A 132 2.76 -3.49 -10.36
C VAL A 132 2.17 -4.49 -11.35
N GLN A 133 2.91 -4.87 -12.39
CA GLN A 133 2.43 -5.83 -13.37
C GLN A 133 2.20 -7.21 -12.74
N ASN A 134 3.15 -7.67 -11.91
CA ASN A 134 3.02 -8.93 -11.18
C ASN A 134 1.78 -8.94 -10.26
N TYR A 135 1.49 -7.80 -9.62
CA TYR A 135 0.27 -7.63 -8.84
C TYR A 135 -0.99 -7.75 -9.69
N ILE A 136 -1.04 -7.07 -10.85
CA ILE A 136 -2.19 -7.12 -11.76
C ILE A 136 -2.43 -8.56 -12.22
N ASP A 137 -1.38 -9.26 -12.65
CA ASP A 137 -1.48 -10.65 -13.10
C ASP A 137 -2.00 -11.58 -11.99
N THR A 138 -1.47 -11.42 -10.77
CA THR A 138 -1.88 -12.23 -9.61
C THR A 138 -3.32 -11.91 -9.19
N ALA A 139 -3.71 -10.64 -9.21
CA ALA A 139 -5.07 -10.21 -8.89
C ALA A 139 -6.08 -10.71 -9.93
N GLN A 140 -5.72 -10.68 -11.22
CA GLN A 140 -6.56 -11.24 -12.30
C GLN A 140 -6.77 -12.74 -12.13
N ARG A 141 -5.70 -13.52 -11.94
CA ARG A 141 -5.80 -14.97 -11.67
C ARG A 141 -6.68 -15.27 -10.45
N THR A 142 -6.44 -14.56 -9.34
CA THR A 142 -7.22 -14.74 -8.11
C THR A 142 -8.71 -14.41 -8.31
N ALA A 143 -9.01 -13.37 -9.10
CA ALA A 143 -10.38 -13.01 -9.42
C ALA A 143 -11.07 -14.08 -10.29
N GLU A 144 -10.38 -14.60 -11.31
CA GLU A 144 -10.87 -15.71 -12.15
C GLU A 144 -11.14 -16.97 -11.32
N ASP A 145 -10.20 -17.35 -10.46
CA ASP A 145 -10.34 -18.51 -9.57
C ASP A 145 -11.53 -18.35 -8.62
N LYS A 146 -11.73 -17.15 -8.06
CA LYS A 146 -12.86 -16.84 -7.18
C LYS A 146 -14.20 -16.97 -7.90
N ILE A 147 -14.27 -16.49 -9.14
CA ILE A 147 -15.46 -16.63 -10.00
C ILE A 147 -15.75 -18.11 -10.29
N GLN A 148 -14.72 -18.89 -10.65
CA GLN A 148 -14.89 -20.32 -10.90
C GLN A 148 -15.35 -21.09 -9.65
N MET A 149 -14.76 -20.81 -8.48
CA MET A 149 -15.19 -21.41 -7.22
C MET A 149 -16.65 -21.06 -6.89
N ALA A 150 -17.06 -19.80 -7.06
CA ALA A 150 -18.43 -19.38 -6.83
C ALA A 150 -19.43 -20.14 -7.74
N PHE A 151 -19.11 -20.29 -9.03
CA PHE A 151 -19.93 -21.08 -9.96
C PHE A 151 -20.03 -22.56 -9.56
N GLN A 152 -18.93 -23.18 -9.10
CA GLN A 152 -18.91 -24.56 -8.64
C GLN A 152 -19.73 -24.76 -7.35
N GLU A 153 -19.66 -23.80 -6.42
CA GLU A 153 -20.48 -23.80 -5.21
C GLU A 153 -21.97 -23.68 -5.52
N GLU A 154 -22.37 -22.79 -6.44
CA GLU A 154 -23.76 -22.66 -6.86
C GLU A 154 -24.27 -23.93 -7.55
N TYR A 155 -23.48 -24.49 -8.47
CA TYR A 155 -23.81 -25.73 -9.16
C TYR A 155 -24.00 -26.90 -8.17
N SER A 156 -23.08 -27.07 -7.22
CA SER A 156 -23.17 -28.12 -6.21
C SER A 156 -24.36 -27.95 -5.25
N LYS A 157 -24.76 -26.71 -4.93
CA LYS A 157 -25.97 -26.41 -4.16
C LYS A 157 -27.24 -26.78 -4.93
N HIS A 158 -27.32 -26.45 -6.22
CA HIS A 158 -28.45 -26.81 -7.07
C HIS A 158 -28.63 -28.33 -7.24
N VAL A 159 -27.53 -29.06 -7.45
CA VAL A 159 -27.55 -30.54 -7.53
C VAL A 159 -28.03 -31.17 -6.22
N ARG A 160 -27.57 -30.66 -5.06
CA ARG A 160 -28.01 -31.15 -3.74
C ARG A 160 -29.49 -30.87 -3.46
N GLN A 161 -30.01 -29.73 -3.91
CA GLN A 161 -31.44 -29.41 -3.76
C GLN A 161 -32.34 -30.29 -4.65
N GLN A 162 -31.90 -30.64 -5.86
CA GLN A 162 -32.64 -31.55 -6.73
C GLN A 162 -32.62 -33.01 -6.26
N ALA A 163 -31.55 -33.45 -5.58
CA ALA A 163 -31.45 -34.81 -5.04
C ALA A 163 -32.23 -35.02 -3.73
N ALA A 164 -32.69 -33.94 -3.08
CA ALA A 164 -33.43 -33.95 -1.82
C ALA A 164 -34.95 -33.78 -1.99
N ALA A 165 -35.43 -33.63 -3.24
CA ALA A 165 -36.84 -33.55 -3.61
C ALA A 165 -37.31 -34.85 -4.28
#